data_AF-A0A849E8M8-F1
#
_entry.id   AF-A0A849E8M8-F1
#
_cell.length_a   1.000
_cell.length_b   1.000
_cell.length_c   1.000
_cell.angle_alpha   90.00
_cell.angle_beta   90.00
_cell.angle_gamma   90.00
#
_symmetry.space_group_name_H-M   'P 1'
#
loop_
_entity.id
_entity.type
_entity.pdbx_description
1 polymer ?
#
loop_
_entity_poly.entity_id
_entity_poly.type
_entity_poly.pdbx_seq_one_letter_code
_entity_poly.pdbx_strand_id
1 'polypeptide(L)' 'MPHYLKFSISLVFALLGLWAFVALPLWQGVIGFIVIVCFGSWLASRAFKRYATPDEIKEDLQARLDSD' A
#
# COMPACT_ATOMS: atom_id res chain seq x y z
N MET A 1 9.22 -10.80 4.26
CA MET A 1 9.24 -9.37 4.68
C MET A 1 8.34 -8.39 3.92
N PRO A 2 7.71 -8.70 2.76
CA PRO A 2 7.03 -7.67 1.95
C PRO A 2 5.72 -7.15 2.57
N HIS A 3 4.96 -7.97 3.30
CA HIS A 3 3.66 -7.60 3.87
C HIS A 3 3.67 -6.32 4.71
N TYR A 4 4.73 -6.11 5.50
CA TYR A 4 4.88 -4.91 6.32
C TYR A 4 4.98 -3.65 5.46
N LEU A 5 5.63 -3.71 4.30
CA LEU A 5 5.78 -2.55 3.41
C LEU A 5 4.42 -2.06 2.87
N LYS A 6 3.49 -3.00 2.57
CA LYS A 6 2.15 -2.66 2.06
C LYS A 6 1.38 -1.92 3.13
N PHE A 7 1.44 -2.49 4.33
CA PHE A 7 0.74 -1.98 5.48
C PHE A 7 1.29 -0.61 5.85
N SER A 8 2.61 -0.44 5.92
CA SER A 8 3.25 0.86 6.21
C SER A 8 2.87 1.94 5.22
N ILE A 9 2.93 1.65 3.90
CA ILE A 9 2.60 2.65 2.87
C ILE A 9 1.12 3.02 2.95
N SER A 10 0.22 2.03 3.00
CA SER A 10 -1.21 2.30 3.13
C SER A 10 -1.56 3.02 4.45
N LEU A 11 -0.89 2.69 5.55
CA LEU A 11 -1.08 3.32 6.86
C LEU A 11 -0.66 4.79 6.84
N VAL A 12 0.51 5.11 6.27
CA VAL A 12 1.00 6.49 6.15
C VAL A 12 0.04 7.33 5.29
N PHE A 13 -0.43 6.79 4.17
CA PHE A 13 -1.41 7.49 3.33
C PHE A 13 -2.78 7.64 4.00
N ALA A 14 -3.23 6.65 4.78
CA ALA A 14 -4.46 6.78 5.56
C ALA A 14 -4.34 7.86 6.65
N LEU A 15 -3.20 7.95 7.34
CA LEU A 15 -2.89 9.01 8.30
C LEU A 15 -2.84 10.39 7.64
N LEU A 16 -2.22 10.50 6.46
CA LEU A 16 -2.20 11.74 5.68
C LEU A 16 -3.59 12.15 5.21
N GLY A 17 -4.41 11.18 4.79
CA GLY A 17 -5.80 11.42 4.43
C GLY A 17 -6.60 11.95 5.61
N LEU A 18 -6.47 11.31 6.78
CA LEU A 18 -7.14 11.74 8.02
C LEU A 18 -6.68 13.14 8.45
N TRP A 19 -5.37 13.43 8.34
CA TRP A 19 -4.84 14.75 8.61
C TRP A 19 -5.43 15.80 7.67
N ALA A 20 -5.50 15.52 6.38
CA ALA A 20 -6.12 16.42 5.39
C ALA A 20 -7.61 16.64 5.68
N PHE A 21 -8.33 15.62 6.14
CA PHE A 21 -9.72 15.74 6.55
C PHE A 21 -9.91 16.69 7.75
N VAL A 22 -9.01 16.64 8.73
CA VAL A 22 -9.06 17.47 9.95
C VAL A 22 -8.55 18.89 9.71
N ALA A 23 -7.53 19.06 8.86
CA ALA A 23 -6.86 20.35 8.65
C ALA A 23 -7.58 21.27 7.67
N LEU A 24 -8.42 20.74 6.78
CA LEU A 24 -9.08 21.49 5.70
C LEU A 24 -10.57 21.75 5.96
N PRO A 25 -11.15 22.79 5.36
CA PRO A 25 -12.59 23.02 5.35
C PRO A 25 -13.35 21.80 4.81
N LEU A 26 -14.52 21.50 5.39
CA LEU A 26 -15.26 20.24 5.23
C LEU A 26 -15.24 19.64 3.80
N TRP A 27 -15.59 20.42 2.77
CA TRP A 27 -15.60 19.93 1.38
C TRP A 27 -14.21 19.65 0.82
N GLN A 28 -13.23 20.49 1.13
CA GLN A 28 -11.84 20.31 0.71
C GLN A 28 -11.18 19.13 1.46
N GLY A 29 -11.50 18.97 2.74
CA GLY A 29 -11.03 17.85 3.56
C GLY A 29 -11.59 16.51 3.09
N VAL A 30 -12.88 16.44 2.74
CA VAL A 30 -13.50 15.22 2.18
C VAL A 30 -12.89 14.85 0.82
N ILE A 31 -12.75 15.83 -0.09
CA ILE A 31 -12.15 15.59 -1.40
C ILE A 31 -10.68 15.18 -1.25
N GLY A 32 -9.92 15.89 -0.41
CA GLY A 32 -8.52 15.58 -0.12
C GLY A 32 -8.35 14.18 0.47
N PHE A 33 -9.21 13.79 1.43
CA PHE A 33 -9.21 12.45 2.02
C PHE A 33 -9.41 11.38 0.94
N ILE A 34 -10.45 11.49 0.11
CA ILE A 34 -10.74 10.50 -0.93
C ILE A 34 -9.58 10.39 -1.91
N VAL A 35 -9.04 11.53 -2.39
CA VAL A 35 -7.92 11.53 -3.33
C VAL A 35 -6.68 10.91 -2.72
N ILE A 36 -6.30 11.29 -1.50
CA ILE A 36 -5.09 10.79 -0.83
C ILE A 36 -5.19 9.29 -0.54
N VAL A 37 -6.34 8.82 -0.07
CA VAL A 37 -6.54 7.39 0.25
C VAL A 37 -6.57 6.55 -1.02
N CYS A 38 -7.30 6.98 -2.06
CA CYS A 38 -7.31 6.28 -3.35
C CYS A 38 -5.93 6.25 -4.00
N PHE A 39 -5.21 7.37 -4.00
CA PHE A 39 -3.87 7.47 -4.56
C PHE A 39 -2.86 6.63 -3.76
N GLY A 40 -2.92 6.68 -2.44
CA GLY A 40 -2.08 5.86 -1.55
C GLY A 40 -2.30 4.36 -1.73
N SER A 41 -3.55 3.93 -1.88
CA SER A 41 -3.89 2.52 -2.14
C SER A 41 -3.40 2.06 -3.51
N TRP A 42 -3.56 2.90 -4.55
CA TRP A 42 -3.02 2.63 -5.88
C TRP A 42 -1.49 2.56 -5.88
N LEU A 43 -0.82 3.50 -5.23
CA LEU A 43 0.64 3.55 -5.11
C LEU A 43 1.18 2.36 -4.32
N ALA A 44 0.54 1.99 -3.20
CA ALA A 44 0.89 0.80 -2.43
C ALA A 44 0.78 -0.47 -3.28
N SER A 45 -0.29 -0.61 -4.06
CA SER A 45 -0.51 -1.74 -4.96
C SER A 45 0.54 -1.80 -6.09
N ARG A 46 0.92 -0.64 -6.65
CA ARG A 46 1.93 -0.55 -7.71
C ARG A 46 3.36 -0.75 -7.17
N ALA A 47 3.68 -0.20 -6.01
CA ALA A 47 4.94 -0.43 -5.32
C ALA A 47 5.10 -1.91 -4.97
N PHE A 48 4.02 -2.57 -4.53
CA PHE A 48 4.00 -4.02 -4.30
C PHE A 48 4.31 -4.83 -5.54
N LYS A 49 3.66 -4.52 -6.67
CA LYS A 49 3.95 -5.20 -7.94
C LYS A 49 5.39 -5.00 -8.42
N ARG A 50 6.05 -3.94 -7.98
CA ARG A 50 7.45 -3.63 -8.34
C ARG A 50 8.45 -4.30 -7.39
N TYR A 51 8.08 -4.48 -6.12
CA TYR A 51 8.90 -5.13 -5.09
C TYR A 51 8.68 -6.63 -4.97
N ALA A 52 7.54 -7.16 -5.44
CA ALA A 52 7.37 -8.60 -5.67
C ALA A 52 8.22 -8.99 -6.88
N THR A 53 9.53 -8.99 -6.69
CA THR A 53 10.50 -9.51 -7.64
C THR A 53 10.15 -10.98 -7.90
N PRO A 54 10.14 -11.43 -9.17
CA PRO A 54 9.83 -12.82 -9.54
C PRO A 54 10.68 -13.86 -8.80
N ASP A 55 11.78 -13.45 -8.18
CA ASP A 55 12.63 -14.27 -7.32
C ASP A 55 11.92 -14.75 -6.04
N GLU A 56 11.12 -13.92 -5.36
CA GLU A 56 10.36 -14.37 -4.16
C GLU A 56 9.28 -15.40 -4.54
N ILE A 57 8.69 -15.25 -5.74
CA ILE A 57 7.70 -16.21 -6.25
C ILE A 57 8.38 -17.53 -6.64
N LYS A 58 9.58 -17.45 -7.23
CA LYS A 58 10.40 -18.64 -7.53
C LYS A 58 10.81 -19.36 -6.26
N GLU A 59 11.25 -18.63 -5.24
CA GLU A 59 11.69 -19.20 -3.97
C GLU A 59 10.54 -19.91 -3.25
N ASP A 60 9.33 -19.32 -3.25
CA ASP A 60 8.13 -19.96 -2.68
C ASP A 60 7.67 -21.19 -3.49
N LEU A 61 7.72 -21.12 -4.82
CA LEU A 61 7.42 -22.30 -5.67
C LEU A 61 8.45 -23.42 -5.49
N GLN A 62 9.72 -23.07 -5.36
CA GLN A 62 10.82 -24.02 -5.25
C GLN A 62 10.81 -24.68 -3.87
N ALA A 63 10.50 -23.94 -2.81
CA ALA A 63 10.27 -24.49 -1.47
C ALA A 63 9.09 -25.48 -1.43
N ARG A 64 8.02 -25.24 -2.21
CA ARG A 64 6.89 -26.17 -2.34
C ARG A 64 7.23 -27.43 -3.14
N LEU A 65 8.10 -27.30 -4.15
CA LEU A 65 8.53 -28.43 -4.98
C LEU A 65 9.49 -29.38 -4.24
N ASP A 66 10.31 -28.85 -3.33
CA ASP A 66 11.30 -29.62 -2.55
C ASP A 66 10.68 -30.30 -1.30
N SER A 67 9.49 -29.86 -0.90
CA SER A 67 8.76 -30.38 0.26
C SER A 67 7.82 -31.56 -0.06
N ASP A 68 7.74 -31.98 -1.32
CA ASP A 68 6.91 -33.09 -1.83
C ASP A 68 7.83 -34.22 -2.34
#